data_AF-A0A707M8Q1-F1
#
_entry.id   AF-A0A707M8Q1-F1
#
_cell.length_a   1.000
_cell.length_b   1.000
_cell.length_c   1.000
_cell.angle_alpha   90.00
_cell.angle_beta   90.00
_cell.angle_gamma   90.00
#
_symmetry.space_group_name_H-M   'P 1'
#
loop_
_entity.id
_entity.type
_entity.pdbx_description
1 polymer ?
#
loop_
_entity_poly.entity_id
_entity_poly.type
_entity_poly.pdbx_seq_one_letter_code
_entity_poly.pdbx_strand_id
1 'polypeptide(L)'
;NRDGEVVWEWRAWEHLNPEDFPIHDIFDRRHWPMINGLSVTRDGLVLMSLRTTSGVIAVDKESGKVIWHAGPEVVAQQHTPVEMENGSILVFDNGNLRPGVTSPHSTVLEFDPQTKAITWQYRDIFPPAFFSPYMGSAQRLANGNTFICESAFGRLFEVTPEGETVWEYIIPFFNEYPEHLSKGIIPGKQNSAFRAHRYAADAISWLK
;
A
#
# COMPACT_ATOMS: atom_id res chain seq x y z
N ASN A 1 17.41 -3.17 16.99
CA ASN A 1 17.13 -4.50 17.58
C ASN A 1 16.16 -4.31 18.74
N ARG A 2 15.92 -5.30 19.62
CA ARG A 2 14.99 -5.15 20.75
C ARG A 2 15.49 -4.16 21.81
N ASP A 3 16.78 -3.86 21.82
CA ASP A 3 17.42 -2.89 22.71
C ASP A 3 17.35 -1.45 22.16
N GLY A 4 16.71 -1.25 21.01
CA GLY A 4 16.56 0.06 20.37
C GLY A 4 17.74 0.49 19.49
N GLU A 5 18.74 -0.37 19.29
CA GLU A 5 19.91 -0.04 18.48
C GLU A 5 19.59 -0.10 16.98
N VAL A 6 20.22 0.78 16.20
CA VAL A 6 20.12 0.75 14.72
C VAL A 6 20.85 -0.49 14.22
N VAL A 7 20.14 -1.36 13.51
CA VAL A 7 20.70 -2.58 12.88
C VAL A 7 20.92 -2.44 11.39
N TRP A 8 20.27 -1.45 10.79
CA TRP A 8 20.34 -1.14 9.37
C TRP A 8 19.77 0.26 9.14
N GLU A 9 20.40 1.02 8.26
CA GLU A 9 19.97 2.34 7.85
C GLU A 9 20.09 2.44 6.34
N TRP A 10 19.08 3.04 5.71
CA TRP A 10 19.08 3.32 4.29
C TRP A 10 18.44 4.67 4.05
N ARG A 11 19.08 5.49 3.23
CA ARG A 11 18.69 6.88 3.00
C ARG A 11 18.40 7.09 1.53
N ALA A 12 17.15 7.41 1.20
CA ALA A 12 16.73 7.56 -0.19
C ALA A 12 17.63 8.51 -1.00
N TRP A 13 18.10 9.60 -0.40
CA TRP A 13 18.97 10.58 -1.08
C TRP A 13 20.41 10.11 -1.34
N GLU A 14 20.85 9.01 -0.71
CA GLU A 14 22.16 8.40 -0.99
C GLU A 14 22.10 7.38 -2.13
N HIS A 15 20.89 6.88 -2.46
CA HIS A 15 20.70 5.73 -3.34
C HIS A 15 19.79 5.98 -4.54
N LEU A 16 18.95 7.03 -4.51
CA LEU A 16 18.01 7.37 -5.57
C LEU A 16 18.30 8.78 -6.11
N ASN A 17 18.11 8.98 -7.41
CA ASN A 17 18.15 10.31 -8.01
C ASN A 17 16.72 10.82 -8.25
N PRO A 18 16.39 12.08 -7.91
CA PRO A 18 15.08 12.66 -8.20
C PRO A 18 14.70 12.67 -9.69
N GLU A 19 15.68 12.66 -10.61
CA GLU A 19 15.43 12.60 -12.05
C GLU A 19 14.92 11.23 -12.51
N ASP A 20 15.39 10.16 -11.87
CA ASP A 20 14.95 8.78 -12.14
C ASP A 20 13.60 8.48 -11.46
N PHE A 21 13.28 9.21 -10.39
CA PHE A 21 12.06 9.08 -9.59
C PHE A 21 11.34 10.42 -9.50
N PRO A 22 10.79 10.95 -10.61
CA PRO A 22 10.15 12.25 -10.63
C PRO A 22 8.92 12.26 -9.74
N ILE A 23 8.78 13.34 -8.97
CA ILE A 23 7.58 13.57 -8.17
C ILE A 23 6.40 13.97 -9.07
N HIS A 24 5.20 13.46 -8.78
CA HIS A 24 3.98 13.94 -9.44
C HIS A 24 3.69 15.40 -9.07
N ASP A 25 3.22 16.20 -10.03
CA ASP A 25 3.03 17.65 -9.90
C ASP A 25 2.11 18.09 -8.75
N ILE A 26 1.22 17.21 -8.29
CA ILE A 26 0.30 17.50 -7.17
C ILE A 26 0.98 17.45 -5.80
N PHE A 27 2.19 16.89 -5.70
CA PHE A 27 2.88 16.70 -4.43
C PHE A 27 3.97 17.74 -4.21
N ASP A 28 4.11 18.16 -2.96
CA ASP A 28 5.21 19.01 -2.53
C ASP A 28 6.53 18.24 -2.57
N ARG A 29 7.55 18.84 -3.21
CA ARG A 29 8.89 18.27 -3.39
C ARG A 29 9.57 17.82 -2.09
N ARG A 30 9.24 18.44 -0.94
CA ARG A 30 9.80 18.07 0.36
C ARG A 30 9.40 16.67 0.83
N HIS A 31 8.36 16.09 0.25
CA HIS A 31 7.94 14.73 0.57
C HIS A 31 8.65 13.67 -0.26
N TRP A 32 9.56 14.02 -1.19
CA TRP A 32 10.20 13.04 -2.06
C TRP A 32 11.05 12.00 -1.29
N PRO A 33 10.97 10.69 -1.60
CA PRO A 33 10.01 10.01 -2.49
C PRO A 33 8.75 9.47 -1.75
N MET A 34 8.59 9.84 -0.48
CA MET A 34 7.51 9.43 0.43
C MET A 34 7.38 7.92 0.56
N ILE A 35 8.33 7.32 1.26
CA ILE A 35 8.25 5.90 1.62
C ILE A 35 7.13 5.71 2.64
N ASN A 36 6.06 5.01 2.22
CA ASN A 36 4.82 4.86 2.99
C ASN A 36 4.43 3.40 3.27
N GLY A 37 5.24 2.45 2.81
CA GLY A 37 5.02 1.02 3.02
C GLY A 37 6.34 0.27 2.94
N LEU A 38 6.54 -0.64 3.90
CA LEU A 38 7.73 -1.45 4.04
C LEU A 38 7.35 -2.91 4.33
N SER A 39 8.02 -3.85 3.67
CA SER A 39 8.02 -5.25 4.05
C SER A 39 9.37 -5.89 3.71
N VAL A 40 9.62 -7.08 4.24
CA VAL A 40 10.85 -7.84 3.96
C VAL A 40 10.43 -9.12 3.24
N THR A 41 11.07 -9.38 2.11
CA THR A 41 10.87 -10.60 1.34
C THR A 41 11.54 -11.80 2.02
N ARG A 42 11.21 -13.00 1.58
CA ARG A 42 11.80 -14.28 2.01
C ARG A 42 13.30 -14.35 1.76
N ASP A 43 13.79 -13.73 0.69
CA ASP A 43 15.21 -13.63 0.35
C ASP A 43 15.93 -12.44 1.02
N GLY A 44 15.22 -11.66 1.84
CA GLY A 44 15.80 -10.63 2.70
C GLY A 44 15.85 -9.22 2.11
N LEU A 45 15.35 -9.01 0.90
CA LEU A 45 15.17 -7.68 0.31
C LEU A 45 14.13 -6.87 1.10
N VAL A 46 14.32 -5.56 1.13
CA VAL A 46 13.35 -4.62 1.71
C VAL A 46 12.51 -4.03 0.60
N LEU A 47 11.23 -4.36 0.56
CA LEU A 47 10.27 -3.70 -0.33
C LEU A 47 9.94 -2.33 0.24
N MET A 48 9.99 -1.30 -0.60
CA MET A 48 9.59 0.06 -0.25
C MET A 48 8.63 0.63 -1.28
N SER A 49 7.51 1.15 -0.81
CA SER A 49 6.53 1.86 -1.62
C SER A 49 6.86 3.35 -1.65
N LEU A 50 7.09 3.90 -2.85
CA LEU A 50 7.38 5.31 -3.13
C LEU A 50 6.10 6.00 -3.58
N ARG A 51 5.39 6.67 -2.66
CA ARG A 51 4.06 7.20 -2.95
C ARG A 51 4.08 8.32 -3.96
N THR A 52 4.96 9.30 -3.78
CA THR A 52 4.88 10.57 -4.53
C THR A 52 5.46 10.44 -5.93
N THR A 53 6.17 9.36 -6.22
CA THR A 53 6.75 9.05 -7.53
C THR A 53 6.04 7.89 -8.22
N SER A 54 5.09 7.23 -7.54
CA SER A 54 4.46 5.95 -7.93
C SER A 54 5.49 4.87 -8.27
N GLY A 55 5.85 4.06 -7.29
CA GLY A 55 6.61 2.87 -7.57
C GLY A 55 6.92 2.03 -6.34
N VAL A 56 7.29 0.78 -6.57
CA VAL A 56 7.82 -0.12 -5.56
C VAL A 56 9.25 -0.47 -5.92
N ILE A 57 10.16 -0.34 -4.96
CA ILE A 57 11.55 -0.79 -5.07
C ILE A 57 11.80 -1.96 -4.13
N ALA A 58 12.71 -2.84 -4.51
CA ALA A 58 13.32 -3.80 -3.58
C ALA A 58 14.79 -3.46 -3.36
N VAL A 59 15.19 -3.34 -2.10
CA VAL A 59 16.54 -2.95 -1.70
C VAL A 59 17.23 -4.13 -1.04
N ASP A 60 18.42 -4.46 -1.49
CA ASP A 60 19.29 -5.40 -0.79
C ASP A 60 19.90 -4.73 0.46
N LYS A 61 19.78 -5.40 1.61
CA LYS A 61 20.21 -4.81 2.89
C LYS A 61 21.73 -4.68 3.00
N GLU A 62 22.47 -5.63 2.45
CA GLU A 62 23.93 -5.67 2.59
C GLU A 62 24.60 -4.58 1.75
N SER A 63 24.20 -4.45 0.49
CA SER A 63 24.79 -3.49 -0.45
C SER A 63 24.07 -2.14 -0.50
N GLY A 64 22.84 -2.04 0.03
CA GLY A 64 21.99 -0.86 -0.10
C GLY A 64 21.47 -0.59 -1.52
N LYS A 65 21.73 -1.49 -2.47
CA LYS A 65 21.36 -1.33 -3.88
C LYS A 65 19.89 -1.62 -4.11
N VAL A 66 19.27 -0.84 -4.99
CA VAL A 66 17.97 -1.19 -5.58
C VAL A 66 18.17 -2.35 -6.55
N ILE A 67 17.56 -3.50 -6.26
CA ILE A 67 17.64 -4.71 -7.09
C ILE A 67 16.65 -4.66 -8.24
N TRP A 68 15.45 -4.13 -7.99
CA TRP A 68 14.45 -3.88 -9.01
C TRP A 68 13.53 -2.73 -8.61
N HIS A 69 12.89 -2.13 -9.61
CA HIS A 69 11.90 -1.05 -9.47
C HIS A 69 10.71 -1.33 -10.39
N ALA A 70 9.48 -1.30 -9.86
CA ALA A 70 8.23 -1.24 -10.61
C ALA A 70 7.64 0.16 -10.48
N GLY A 71 7.42 0.85 -11.60
CA GLY A 71 7.09 2.28 -11.62
C GLY A 71 5.63 2.60 -11.94
N PRO A 72 5.37 3.82 -12.47
CA PRO A 72 4.03 4.30 -12.81
C PRO A 72 3.30 3.47 -13.87
N GLU A 73 4.01 2.62 -14.60
CA GLU A 73 3.44 1.66 -15.54
C GLU A 73 2.68 0.51 -14.86
N VAL A 74 2.96 0.25 -13.57
CA VAL A 74 2.31 -0.81 -12.78
C VAL A 74 1.37 -0.24 -11.73
N VAL A 75 1.83 0.76 -10.96
CA VAL A 75 1.15 1.25 -9.75
C VAL A 75 0.99 2.76 -9.75
N ALA A 76 0.03 3.28 -8.98
CA ALA A 76 -0.23 4.70 -8.83
C ALA A 76 -0.46 5.10 -7.36
N GLN A 77 0.56 5.74 -6.76
CA GLN A 77 0.55 6.26 -5.38
C GLN A 77 0.19 5.22 -4.30
N GLN A 78 0.59 3.98 -4.56
CA GLN A 78 0.32 2.75 -3.83
C GLN A 78 0.80 2.72 -2.37
N HIS A 79 0.34 1.69 -1.66
CA HIS A 79 0.70 1.36 -0.28
C HIS A 79 0.89 -0.16 -0.12
N THR A 80 1.56 -0.53 0.97
CA THR A 80 1.59 -1.90 1.51
C THR A 80 2.07 -2.96 0.49
N PRO A 81 3.30 -2.87 -0.03
CA PRO A 81 3.86 -3.94 -0.85
C PRO A 81 4.20 -5.14 0.03
N VAL A 82 3.75 -6.33 -0.35
CA VAL A 82 4.01 -7.58 0.38
C VAL A 82 4.30 -8.69 -0.64
N GLU A 83 5.33 -9.48 -0.39
CA GLU A 83 5.63 -10.67 -1.20
C GLU A 83 4.63 -11.80 -0.89
N MET A 84 4.05 -12.38 -1.94
CA MET A 84 3.20 -13.56 -1.87
C MET A 84 4.04 -14.84 -1.95
N GLU A 85 3.45 -16.00 -1.62
CA GLU A 85 4.17 -17.29 -1.59
C GLU A 85 4.84 -17.67 -2.92
N ASN A 86 4.26 -17.24 -4.04
CA ASN A 86 4.77 -17.46 -5.40
C ASN A 86 5.80 -16.41 -5.86
N GLY A 87 6.17 -15.46 -5.00
CA GLY A 87 7.11 -14.37 -5.31
C GLY A 87 6.49 -13.16 -6.02
N SER A 88 5.18 -13.16 -6.29
CA SER A 88 4.47 -11.96 -6.75
C SER A 88 4.38 -10.91 -5.62
N ILE A 89 4.14 -9.66 -5.98
CA ILE A 89 4.00 -8.57 -5.02
C ILE A 89 2.56 -8.09 -4.99
N LEU A 90 1.88 -8.28 -3.86
CA LEU A 90 0.57 -7.71 -3.56
C LEU A 90 0.74 -6.25 -3.12
N VAL A 91 -0.07 -5.36 -3.68
CA VAL A 91 -0.11 -3.93 -3.32
C VAL A 91 -1.55 -3.43 -3.25
N PHE A 92 -1.77 -2.43 -2.39
CA PHE A 92 -2.95 -1.58 -2.47
C PHE A 92 -2.61 -0.38 -3.37
N ASP A 93 -3.19 -0.33 -4.56
CA ASP A 93 -2.92 0.69 -5.57
C ASP A 93 -4.02 1.77 -5.53
N ASN A 94 -3.67 2.97 -5.04
CA ASN A 94 -4.64 4.03 -4.77
C ASN A 94 -5.23 4.62 -6.05
N GLY A 95 -4.44 4.72 -7.13
CA GLY A 95 -4.94 5.10 -8.45
C GLY A 95 -5.19 6.59 -8.69
N ASN A 96 -4.67 7.50 -7.86
CA ASN A 96 -5.01 8.93 -7.92
C ASN A 96 -4.67 9.58 -9.28
N LEU A 97 -3.47 9.33 -9.78
CA LEU A 97 -2.95 9.88 -11.03
C LEU A 97 -2.56 8.76 -11.99
N ARG A 98 -3.38 7.71 -12.08
CA ARG A 98 -3.11 6.62 -13.02
C ARG A 98 -3.14 7.16 -14.46
N PRO A 99 -2.08 6.99 -15.26
CA PRO A 99 -2.08 7.44 -16.66
C PRO A 99 -3.24 6.84 -17.46
N GLY A 100 -3.91 7.66 -18.26
CA GLY A 100 -4.98 7.22 -19.15
C GLY A 100 -6.33 6.93 -18.47
N VAL A 101 -6.49 7.22 -17.17
CA VAL A 101 -7.75 6.99 -16.44
C VAL A 101 -8.39 8.31 -16.02
N THR A 102 -9.61 8.55 -16.51
CA THR A 102 -10.38 9.76 -16.20
C THR A 102 -11.05 9.74 -14.83
N SER A 103 -11.47 8.55 -14.36
CA SER A 103 -12.15 8.39 -13.07
C SER A 103 -11.23 7.64 -12.11
N PRO A 104 -10.55 8.36 -11.19
CA PRO A 104 -9.70 7.74 -10.18
C PRO A 104 -10.46 6.69 -9.38
N HIS A 105 -9.78 5.57 -9.14
CA HIS A 105 -10.30 4.45 -8.36
C HIS A 105 -9.12 3.63 -7.86
N SER A 106 -9.33 2.94 -6.75
CA SER A 106 -8.34 2.04 -6.20
C SER A 106 -8.46 0.66 -6.85
N THR A 107 -7.34 -0.04 -6.85
CA THR A 107 -7.23 -1.43 -7.28
C THR A 107 -6.40 -2.14 -6.22
N VAL A 108 -6.68 -3.42 -5.96
CA VAL A 108 -5.71 -4.28 -5.29
C VAL A 108 -5.12 -5.16 -6.36
N LEU A 109 -3.80 -5.19 -6.50
CA LEU A 109 -3.16 -5.94 -7.57
C LEU A 109 -1.99 -6.76 -7.05
N GLU A 110 -1.73 -7.86 -7.75
CA GLU A 110 -0.51 -8.64 -7.64
C GLU A 110 0.24 -8.55 -8.95
N PHE A 111 1.55 -8.30 -8.89
CA PHE A 111 2.40 -8.26 -10.07
C PHE A 111 3.67 -9.10 -9.89
N ASP A 112 4.17 -9.64 -10.99
CA ASP A 112 5.48 -10.29 -11.03
C ASP A 112 6.58 -9.20 -11.06
N PRO A 113 7.53 -9.19 -10.10
CA PRO A 113 8.50 -8.11 -9.98
C PRO A 113 9.54 -8.08 -11.11
N GLN A 114 9.78 -9.20 -11.79
CA GLN A 114 10.74 -9.31 -12.90
C GLN A 114 10.14 -8.82 -14.21
N THR A 115 8.92 -9.25 -14.52
CA THR A 115 8.24 -8.98 -15.79
C THR A 115 7.31 -7.77 -15.73
N LYS A 116 6.98 -7.28 -14.53
CA LYS A 116 5.95 -6.25 -14.28
C LYS A 116 4.53 -6.67 -14.65
N ALA A 117 4.31 -7.93 -15.01
CA ALA A 117 3.00 -8.42 -15.41
C ALA A 117 2.05 -8.48 -14.21
N ILE A 118 0.85 -7.92 -14.36
CA ILE A 118 -0.23 -8.09 -13.39
C ILE A 118 -0.72 -9.53 -13.47
N THR A 119 -0.61 -10.26 -12.36
CA THR A 119 -0.96 -11.69 -12.25
C THR A 119 -2.33 -11.90 -11.61
N TRP A 120 -2.79 -10.93 -10.82
CA TRP A 120 -4.13 -10.88 -10.26
C TRP A 120 -4.53 -9.43 -9.98
N GLN A 121 -5.82 -9.12 -10.04
CA GLN A 121 -6.34 -7.83 -9.59
C GLN A 121 -7.77 -7.94 -9.08
N TYR A 122 -8.09 -7.13 -8.09
CA TYR A 122 -9.44 -6.77 -7.71
C TYR A 122 -9.70 -5.29 -7.99
N ARG A 123 -10.86 -5.04 -8.61
CA ARG A 123 -11.44 -3.73 -8.87
C ARG A 123 -12.95 -3.86 -8.69
N ASP A 124 -13.59 -2.83 -8.17
CA ASP A 124 -15.05 -2.81 -8.14
C ASP A 124 -15.64 -2.83 -9.56
N ILE A 125 -16.80 -3.49 -9.72
CA ILE A 125 -17.56 -3.53 -10.99
C ILE A 125 -17.93 -2.13 -11.48
N PHE A 126 -18.18 -1.21 -10.55
CA PHE A 126 -18.27 0.21 -10.79
C PHE A 126 -17.04 0.86 -10.15
N PRO A 127 -15.94 1.03 -10.90
CA PRO A 127 -14.62 1.29 -10.34
C PRO A 127 -14.56 2.46 -9.33
N PRO A 128 -15.21 3.61 -9.58
CA PRO A 128 -15.19 4.72 -8.63
C PRO A 128 -15.88 4.44 -7.29
N ALA A 129 -16.65 3.35 -7.14
CA ALA A 129 -17.23 2.93 -5.85
C ALA A 129 -16.18 2.37 -4.88
N PHE A 130 -14.99 2.02 -5.35
CA PHE A 130 -13.86 1.65 -4.52
C PHE A 130 -12.72 2.63 -4.75
N PHE A 131 -12.54 3.56 -3.82
CA PHE A 131 -11.49 4.56 -3.95
C PHE A 131 -11.00 5.07 -2.59
N SER A 132 -9.76 4.75 -2.26
CA SER A 132 -9.04 5.38 -1.16
C SER A 132 -7.88 6.20 -1.74
N PRO A 133 -7.92 7.54 -1.75
CA PRO A 133 -6.85 8.35 -2.34
C PRO A 133 -5.53 8.34 -1.56
N TYR A 134 -5.55 7.84 -0.34
CA TYR A 134 -4.40 7.70 0.55
C TYR A 134 -4.58 6.51 1.47
N MET A 135 -3.48 6.09 2.10
CA MET A 135 -3.44 4.93 2.98
C MET A 135 -3.91 3.67 2.24
N GLY A 136 -4.38 2.66 2.96
CA GLY A 136 -4.91 1.45 2.36
C GLY A 136 -3.98 0.28 2.50
N SER A 137 -4.59 -0.89 2.60
CA SER A 137 -3.86 -2.14 2.71
C SER A 137 -4.65 -3.28 2.12
N ALA A 138 -3.92 -4.26 1.62
CA ALA A 138 -4.44 -5.56 1.27
C ALA A 138 -3.65 -6.65 2.01
N GLN A 139 -4.33 -7.74 2.34
CA GLN A 139 -3.75 -8.90 2.99
C GLN A 139 -4.37 -10.16 2.37
N ARG A 140 -3.55 -10.97 1.71
CA ARG A 140 -3.95 -12.33 1.34
C ARG A 140 -4.11 -13.17 2.61
N LEU A 141 -5.24 -13.86 2.74
CA LEU A 141 -5.58 -14.72 3.86
C LEU A 141 -5.28 -16.19 3.54
N ALA A 142 -5.21 -17.02 4.58
CA ALA A 142 -4.90 -18.45 4.45
C ALA A 142 -5.94 -19.26 3.65
N ASN A 143 -7.19 -18.78 3.57
CA ASN A 143 -8.24 -19.38 2.74
C ASN A 143 -8.17 -18.94 1.26
N GLY A 144 -7.17 -18.13 0.88
CA GLY A 144 -7.01 -17.61 -0.47
C GLY A 144 -7.72 -16.28 -0.73
N ASN A 145 -8.64 -15.85 0.14
CA ASN A 145 -9.32 -14.57 0.01
C ASN A 145 -8.38 -13.39 0.29
N THR A 146 -8.78 -12.20 -0.15
CA THR A 146 -8.03 -10.97 0.10
C THR A 146 -8.85 -10.05 1.00
N PHE A 147 -8.31 -9.71 2.18
CA PHE A 147 -8.85 -8.71 3.08
C PHE A 147 -8.32 -7.33 2.73
N ILE A 148 -9.20 -6.34 2.63
CA ILE A 148 -8.91 -5.01 2.09
C ILE A 148 -9.41 -3.95 3.08
N CYS A 149 -8.57 -2.93 3.30
CA CYS A 149 -8.88 -1.75 4.09
C CYS A 149 -8.98 -0.53 3.15
N GLU A 150 -10.20 -0.17 2.76
CA GLU A 150 -10.49 1.11 2.08
C GLU A 150 -10.47 2.23 3.13
N SER A 151 -9.33 2.92 3.19
CA SER A 151 -8.98 3.73 4.35
C SER A 151 -9.78 5.01 4.46
N ALA A 152 -9.95 5.76 3.37
CA ALA A 152 -10.58 7.07 3.41
C ALA A 152 -12.04 7.03 3.87
N PHE A 153 -12.74 5.92 3.63
CA PHE A 153 -14.17 5.76 3.94
C PHE A 153 -14.46 4.73 5.03
N GLY A 154 -13.42 4.24 5.72
CA GLY A 154 -13.56 3.33 6.86
C GLY A 154 -14.23 2.00 6.50
N ARG A 155 -14.11 1.56 5.24
CA ARG A 155 -14.69 0.31 4.74
C ARG A 155 -13.64 -0.80 4.79
N LEU A 156 -13.97 -1.89 5.46
CA LEU A 156 -13.18 -3.11 5.53
C LEU A 156 -13.96 -4.21 4.83
N PHE A 157 -13.34 -4.95 3.92
CA PHE A 157 -14.06 -5.99 3.18
C PHE A 157 -13.13 -7.13 2.77
N GLU A 158 -13.73 -8.27 2.47
CA GLU A 158 -13.03 -9.48 2.03
C GLU A 158 -13.59 -9.94 0.70
N VAL A 159 -12.69 -10.25 -0.23
CA VAL A 159 -13.03 -10.74 -1.57
C VAL A 159 -12.45 -12.12 -1.81
N THR A 160 -13.16 -12.95 -2.57
CA THR A 160 -12.64 -14.23 -3.10
C THR A 160 -11.53 -13.99 -4.13
N PRO A 161 -10.76 -15.02 -4.53
CA PRO A 161 -9.85 -14.92 -5.67
C PRO A 161 -10.52 -14.46 -6.96
N GLU A 162 -11.80 -14.74 -7.14
CA GLU A 162 -12.63 -14.31 -8.29
C GLU A 162 -13.14 -12.88 -8.16
N GLY A 163 -12.95 -12.24 -7.00
CA GLY A 163 -13.34 -10.85 -6.74
C GLY A 163 -14.73 -10.68 -6.14
N GLU A 164 -15.39 -11.76 -5.70
CA GLU A 164 -16.70 -11.68 -5.04
C GLU A 164 -16.54 -11.20 -3.60
N THR A 165 -17.29 -10.17 -3.19
CA THR A 165 -17.27 -9.70 -1.80
C THR A 165 -18.06 -10.66 -0.91
N VAL A 166 -17.40 -11.27 0.06
CA VAL A 166 -17.98 -12.28 0.97
C VAL A 166 -18.15 -11.79 2.40
N TRP A 167 -17.54 -10.65 2.74
CA TRP A 167 -17.70 -10.00 4.03
C TRP A 167 -17.41 -8.51 3.89
N GLU A 168 -18.15 -7.68 4.62
CA GLU A 168 -17.98 -6.24 4.63
C GLU A 168 -18.33 -5.65 6.00
N TYR A 169 -17.61 -4.61 6.39
CA TYR A 169 -17.85 -3.84 7.58
C TYR A 169 -17.50 -2.37 7.35
N ILE A 170 -18.40 -1.48 7.76
CA ILE A 170 -18.18 -0.04 7.75
C ILE A 170 -17.95 0.41 9.18
N ILE A 171 -16.83 1.08 9.44
CA ILE A 171 -16.51 1.64 10.76
C ILE A 171 -17.55 2.71 11.10
N PRO A 172 -18.38 2.53 12.14
CA PRO A 172 -19.46 3.45 12.48
C PRO A 172 -18.98 4.62 13.36
N PHE A 173 -17.71 4.62 13.76
CA PHE A 173 -17.13 5.59 14.67
C PHE A 173 -16.47 6.73 13.91
N PHE A 174 -17.02 7.93 14.10
CA PHE A 174 -16.53 9.15 13.46
C PHE A 174 -15.89 10.06 14.50
N ASN A 175 -14.69 10.54 14.24
CA ASN A 175 -14.01 11.48 15.12
C ASN A 175 -13.20 12.52 14.34
N GLU A 176 -12.86 13.61 15.00
CA GLU A 176 -11.99 14.65 14.44
C GLU A 176 -10.52 14.29 14.67
N TYR A 177 -9.66 14.70 13.74
CA TYR A 177 -8.23 14.66 13.96
C TYR A 177 -7.82 15.65 15.07
N PRO A 178 -6.66 15.44 15.74
CA PRO A 178 -6.10 16.43 16.67
C PRO A 178 -6.05 17.83 16.04
N GLU A 179 -6.23 18.86 16.87
CA GLU A 179 -6.46 20.26 16.42
C GLU A 179 -5.44 20.77 15.37
N HIS A 180 -4.17 20.40 15.53
CA HIS A 180 -3.10 20.81 14.62
C HIS A 180 -3.22 20.22 13.20
N LEU A 181 -4.03 19.18 13.01
CA LEU A 181 -4.36 18.58 11.70
C LEU A 181 -5.77 18.95 11.24
N SER A 182 -6.74 19.05 12.16
CA SER A 182 -8.13 19.33 11.79
C SER A 182 -8.34 20.79 11.36
N LYS A 183 -7.50 21.72 11.82
CA LYS A 183 -7.48 23.10 11.32
C LYS A 183 -6.78 23.20 9.96
N GLY A 184 -7.56 23.12 8.88
CA GLY A 184 -7.13 23.48 7.52
C GLY A 184 -6.50 22.36 6.69
N ILE A 185 -6.19 21.19 7.27
CA ILE A 185 -5.66 20.05 6.53
C ILE A 185 -6.74 18.96 6.36
N ILE A 186 -7.31 18.46 7.46
CA ILE A 186 -8.35 17.40 7.42
C ILE A 186 -9.52 17.80 8.31
N PRO A 187 -10.41 18.71 7.84
CA PRO A 187 -11.55 19.16 8.62
C PRO A 187 -12.64 18.07 8.75
N GLY A 188 -13.49 18.25 9.77
CA GLY A 188 -14.68 17.42 9.99
C GLY A 188 -14.38 16.08 10.67
N LYS A 189 -15.46 15.32 10.90
CA LYS A 189 -15.37 13.99 11.48
C LYS A 189 -15.16 12.95 10.39
N GLN A 190 -14.20 12.06 10.60
CA GLN A 190 -13.82 11.00 9.67
C GLN A 190 -13.92 9.65 10.39
N ASN A 191 -14.22 8.59 9.65
CA ASN A 191 -14.15 7.20 10.14
C ASN A 191 -12.95 6.45 9.52
N SER A 192 -11.97 7.19 9.00
CA SER A 192 -10.85 6.63 8.26
C SER A 192 -10.03 5.67 9.12
N ALA A 193 -9.64 4.53 8.56
CA ALA A 193 -8.71 3.59 9.17
C ALA A 193 -7.43 3.53 8.35
N PHE A 194 -6.27 3.74 8.98
CA PHE A 194 -4.98 3.75 8.27
C PHE A 194 -4.65 2.41 7.60
N ARG A 195 -4.87 1.31 8.34
CA ARG A 195 -4.62 -0.07 7.94
C ARG A 195 -5.43 -0.99 8.83
N ALA A 196 -5.81 -2.14 8.29
CA ALA A 196 -6.42 -3.21 9.07
C ALA A 196 -5.78 -4.56 8.72
N HIS A 197 -5.81 -5.47 9.69
CA HIS A 197 -5.35 -6.83 9.54
C HIS A 197 -6.44 -7.79 10.01
N ARG A 198 -6.56 -8.92 9.30
CA ARG A 198 -7.42 -10.02 9.70
C ARG A 198 -6.54 -11.21 10.08
N TYR A 199 -6.82 -11.78 11.24
CA TYR A 199 -6.11 -12.94 11.78
C TYR A 199 -7.11 -14.05 11.99
N ALA A 200 -6.68 -15.29 11.73
CA ALA A 200 -7.40 -16.46 12.21
C ALA A 200 -7.27 -16.56 13.74
N ALA A 201 -8.25 -17.19 14.40
CA ALA A 201 -8.27 -17.28 15.86
C ALA A 201 -7.04 -18.01 16.42
N ASP A 202 -6.52 -19.00 15.70
CA ASP A 202 -5.33 -19.75 16.06
C ASP A 202 -4.01 -18.97 15.86
N ALA A 203 -4.01 -17.92 15.04
CA ALA A 203 -2.87 -17.02 14.84
C ALA A 203 -2.65 -16.07 16.04
N ILE A 204 -3.65 -15.90 16.91
CA ILE A 204 -3.56 -15.04 18.10
C ILE A 204 -3.54 -15.92 19.34
N SER A 205 -2.35 -16.22 19.83
CA SER A 205 -2.12 -17.16 20.93
C SER A 205 -2.83 -16.82 22.24
N TRP A 206 -3.18 -15.55 22.48
CA TRP A 206 -3.84 -15.07 23.69
C TRP A 206 -5.36 -14.89 23.56
N LEU A 207 -5.96 -15.17 22.39
CA LEU A 207 -7.42 -15.19 22.17
C LEU A 207 -8.03 -16.60 22.33
N LYS A 208 -7.23 -17.58 22.77
CA LYS A 208 -7.69 -18.95 23.05
C LYS A 208 -8.33 -19.07 24.43
#